data_AF-A0A3N5JVS9-F1
#
_entry.id   AF-A0A3N5JVS9-F1
#
_cell.length_a   1.000
_cell.length_b   1.000
_cell.length_c   1.000
_cell.angle_alpha   90.00
_cell.angle_beta   90.00
_cell.angle_gamma   90.00
#
_symmetry.space_group_name_H-M   'P 1'
#
loop_
_entity.id
_entity.type
_entity.pdbx_description
1 polymer ?
#
loop_
_entity_poly.entity_id
_entity_poly.type
_entity_poly.pdbx_seq_one_letter_code
_entity_poly.pdbx_strand_id
1 'polypeptide(L)' 'MKIDQTIANITQSLISAAFREDLAERGDITADAIAVPNHFINARIIAKKSGVMCGVETMKMVFDH' A
#
# COMPACT_ATOMS: atom_id res chain seq x y z
N MET A 1 1.44 9.05 -18.02
CA MET A 1 2.87 9.30 -17.75
C MET A 1 3.53 7.94 -17.60
N LYS A 2 4.50 7.58 -18.44
CA LYS A 2 5.21 6.30 -18.29
C LYS A 2 6.22 6.46 -17.15
N ILE A 3 6.07 5.67 -16.10
CA ILE A 3 7.10 5.57 -15.05
C ILE A 3 8.32 4.90 -15.68
N ASP A 4 9.50 5.46 -15.43
CA ASP A 4 10.75 4.81 -15.82
C ASP A 4 10.81 3.40 -15.21
N GLN A 5 11.11 2.39 -16.02
CA GLN A 5 11.11 0.99 -15.58
C GLN A 5 12.04 0.76 -14.38
N THR A 6 13.14 1.50 -14.30
CA THR A 6 14.09 1.46 -13.18
C THR A 6 13.42 1.93 -11.89
N ILE A 7 12.70 3.04 -11.95
CA ILE A 7 11.96 3.60 -10.80
C ILE A 7 10.87 2.63 -10.36
N ALA A 8 10.15 2.02 -11.30
CA ALA A 8 9.13 1.02 -10.98
C ALA A 8 9.72 -0.18 -10.23
N ASN A 9 10.85 -0.72 -10.70
CA ASN A 9 11.51 -1.86 -10.07
C ASN A 9 12.05 -1.54 -8.66
N ILE A 10 12.64 -0.35 -8.49
CA ILE A 10 13.10 0.13 -7.17
C ILE A 10 11.90 0.29 -6.23
N THR A 11 10.84 0.95 -6.71
CA THR A 11 9.61 1.15 -5.94
C THR A 11 9.03 -0.19 -5.49
N GLN A 12 8.99 -1.19 -6.38
CA GLN A 12 8.51 -2.53 -6.05
C GLN A 12 9.34 -3.18 -4.94
N SER A 13 10.66 -3.06 -5.01
CA SER A 13 11.57 -3.62 -4.01
C SER A 13 11.38 -2.96 -2.64
N LEU A 14 11.13 -1.64 -2.62
CA LEU A 14 10.83 -0.89 -1.40
C LEU A 14 9.47 -1.29 -0.81
N ILE A 15 8.44 -1.44 -1.65
CA ILE A 15 7.12 -1.93 -1.23
C ILE A 15 7.24 -3.31 -0.59
N SER A 16 7.94 -4.25 -1.22
CA SER A 16 8.14 -5.58 -0.65
C SER A 16 8.95 -5.56 0.65
N ALA A 17 9.88 -4.62 0.82
CA ALA A 17 10.59 -4.44 2.09
C ALA A 17 9.65 -3.92 3.19
N ALA A 18 8.81 -2.92 2.89
CA ALA A 18 7.82 -2.38 3.82
C ALA A 18 6.79 -3.44 4.26
N PHE A 19 6.30 -4.29 3.34
CA PHE A 19 5.41 -5.40 3.70
C PHE A 19 6.08 -6.41 4.65
N ARG A 20 7.36 -6.74 4.43
CA ARG A 20 8.08 -7.65 5.33
C ARG A 20 8.29 -7.05 6.72
N GLU A 21 8.50 -5.75 6.81
CA GLU A 21 8.62 -5.04 8.09
C GLU A 21 7.29 -5.05 8.86
N ASP A 22 6.19 -4.72 8.18
CA ASP A 22 4.87 -4.52 8.82
C ASP A 22 4.13 -5.84 9.12
N LEU A 23 4.15 -6.79 8.18
CA LEU A 23 3.38 -8.04 8.26
C LEU A 23 4.22 -9.26 8.65
N ALA A 24 5.52 -9.25 8.31
CA ALA A 24 6.42 -10.39 8.44
C ALA A 24 5.76 -11.71 7.97
N GLU A 25 5.97 -12.82 8.67
CA GLU A 25 5.37 -14.12 8.34
C GLU A 25 3.94 -14.30 8.89
N ARG A 26 3.53 -13.46 9.85
CA ARG A 26 2.29 -13.66 10.61
C ARG A 26 1.10 -12.89 10.05
N GLY A 27 1.32 -11.93 9.15
CA GLY A 27 0.25 -11.11 8.60
C GLY A 27 -0.36 -10.14 9.62
N ASP A 28 -1.52 -9.59 9.28
CA ASP A 28 -2.30 -8.73 10.18
C ASP A 28 -3.25 -9.57 11.04
N ILE A 29 -2.75 -10.00 12.20
CA ILE A 29 -3.52 -10.81 13.15
C ILE A 29 -4.76 -10.07 13.72
N THR A 30 -4.77 -8.74 13.67
CA THR A 30 -5.92 -7.96 14.14
C THR A 30 -7.03 -8.02 13.11
N ALA A 31 -6.70 -7.82 11.83
CA ALA A 31 -7.62 -8.01 10.73
C ALA A 31 -8.16 -9.45 10.72
N ASP A 32 -7.32 -10.47 10.89
CA ASP A 32 -7.78 -11.87 10.95
C ASP A 32 -8.79 -12.12 12.10
N ALA A 33 -8.62 -11.42 13.23
CA ALA A 33 -9.49 -11.59 14.40
C ALA A 33 -10.83 -10.86 14.29
N ILE A 34 -10.92 -9.74 13.56
CA ILE A 34 -12.10 -8.85 13.57
C ILE A 34 -12.72 -8.60 12.19
N ALA A 35 -12.00 -8.82 11.10
CA ALA A 35 -12.50 -8.57 9.76
C ALA A 35 -13.48 -9.66 9.35
N VAL A 36 -14.57 -9.25 8.69
CA VAL A 36 -15.53 -10.19 8.11
C VAL A 36 -14.97 -10.68 6.77
N PRO A 37 -14.80 -11.99 6.58
CA PRO A 37 -14.35 -12.53 5.29
C PRO A 37 -15.28 -12.11 4.15
N ASN A 38 -14.72 -11.84 2.97
CA ASN A 38 -15.45 -11.41 1.76
C ASN A 38 -16.22 -10.09 1.92
N HIS A 39 -15.83 -9.26 2.88
CA HIS A 39 -16.42 -7.93 3.04
C HIS A 39 -15.68 -6.90 2.17
N PHE A 40 -16.43 -6.20 1.32
CA PHE A 40 -15.90 -5.13 0.48
C PHE A 40 -16.14 -3.78 1.15
N ILE A 41 -15.09 -2.97 1.22
CA ILE A 41 -15.14 -1.62 1.79
C ILE A 41 -14.84 -0.57 0.72
N ASN A 42 -15.46 0.60 0.89
CA ASN A 42 -15.10 1.81 0.13
C ASN A 42 -14.44 2.80 1.09
N ALA A 43 -13.19 3.15 0.83
CA ALA A 43 -12.40 4.06 1.65
C ALA A 43 -11.99 5.33 0.89
N ARG A 44 -11.60 6.38 1.63
CA ARG A 44 -11.07 7.63 1.06
C ARG A 44 -9.82 8.06 1.82
N ILE A 45 -8.78 8.44 1.09
CA ILE A 45 -7.60 9.08 1.67
C ILE A 45 -7.89 10.58 1.79
N ILE A 46 -7.76 11.12 2.99
CA ILE A 46 -8.05 12.54 3.29
C ILE A 46 -6.81 13.18 3.91
N ALA A 47 -6.27 14.21 3.25
CA ALA A 47 -5.18 15.00 3.79
C ALA A 47 -5.69 15.86 4.96
N LYS A 48 -5.10 15.71 6.15
CA LYS A 48 -5.48 16.47 7.36
C LYS A 48 -4.87 17.87 7.42
N LYS A 49 -3.93 18.18 6.52
CA LYS A 49 -3.20 19.44 6.43
C LYS A 49 -2.93 19.76 4.96
N SER A 50 -2.79 21.05 4.65
CA SER A 50 -2.44 21.52 3.30
C SER A 50 -1.02 21.09 2.91
N GLY A 51 -0.81 20.82 1.62
CA GLY A 51 0.49 20.42 1.07
C GLY A 51 0.40 20.06 -0.42
N VAL A 52 1.48 19.48 -0.94
CA VAL A 52 1.54 18.95 -2.31
C VAL A 52 1.38 17.44 -2.28
N MET A 53 0.49 16.91 -3.10
CA MET A 53 0.28 15.47 -3.22
C MET A 53 1.29 14.85 -4.18
N CYS A 54 1.96 13.77 -3.75
CA CYS A 54 2.83 12.94 -4.57
C CYS A 54 2.68 11.46 -4.17
N GLY A 55 3.20 10.53 -4.98
CA GLY A 55 3.21 9.10 -4.63
C GLY A 55 1.89 8.35 -4.84
N VAL A 56 0.91 8.93 -5.55
CA VAL A 56 -0.37 8.26 -5.81
C VAL A 56 -0.18 6.96 -6.61
N GLU A 57 0.74 6.94 -7.57
CA GLU A 57 1.04 5.71 -8.32
C GLU A 57 1.74 4.66 -7.45
N THR A 58 2.62 5.07 -6.53
CA THR A 58 3.20 4.16 -5.53
C THR A 58 2.13 3.56 -4.65
N MET A 59 1.14 4.36 -4.21
CA MET A 59 0.01 3.85 -3.42
C MET A 59 -0.79 2.80 -4.20
N LYS A 60 -1.07 3.03 -5.49
CA LYS A 60 -1.73 2.01 -6.33
C LYS A 60 -0.91 0.73 -6.41
N MET A 61 0.41 0.84 -6.63
CA MET A 61 1.30 -0.32 -6.64
C MET A 61 1.29 -1.14 -5.33
N VAL A 62 1.00 -0.51 -4.19
CA VAL A 62 0.84 -1.23 -2.91
C VAL A 62 -0.41 -2.10 -2.90
N PHE A 63 -1.51 -1.65 -3.49
CA PHE A 63 -2.77 -2.41 -3.57
C PHE A 63 -2.83 -3.40 -4.75
N ASP A 64 -1.98 -3.21 -5.76
CA ASP A 64 -1.83 -4.13 -6.90
C ASP A 64 -0.84 -5.29 -6.60
N HIS A 65 -0.18 -5.28 -5.43
CA HIS A 65 0.80 -6.30 -5.04
C HIS A 65 0.14 -7.63 -4.63
#